data_AF-A0A9P6RGM6-F1
#
_entry.id   AF-A0A9P6RGM6-F1
#
_cell.length_a   1.000
_cell.length_b   1.000
_cell.length_c   1.000
_cell.angle_alpha   90.00
_cell.angle_beta   90.00
_cell.angle_gamma   90.00
#
_symmetry.space_group_name_H-M   'P 1'
#
loop_
_entity.id
_entity.type
_entity.pdbx_description
1 polymer ?
#
loop_
_entity_poly.entity_id
_entity_poly.type
_entity_poly.pdbx_seq_one_letter_code
_entity_poly.pdbx_strand_id
1 'polypeptide(L)'
;MNSHSHSPATTEARLQRQLEHNRKLREQFERNRISVSQASIQLIQYCQTRRDMLIPTVWGDLDVKDDPFEAKTAGCGCSVM
;
A
#
# COMPACT_ATOMS: atom_id res chain seq x y z
N MET A 1 -50.96 21.11 -15.08
CA MET A 1 -49.99 20.20 -15.72
C MET A 1 -48.98 21.03 -16.47
N ASN A 2 -47.71 21.07 -16.06
CA ASN A 2 -46.64 21.48 -16.98
C ASN A 2 -45.38 20.68 -16.67
N SER A 3 -45.00 19.91 -17.67
CA SER A 3 -43.90 18.97 -17.77
C SER A 3 -42.56 19.63 -17.51
N HIS A 4 -41.81 19.11 -16.53
CA HIS A 4 -40.37 19.35 -16.46
C HIS A 4 -39.73 18.79 -17.74
N SER A 5 -39.37 19.68 -18.66
CA SER A 5 -38.62 19.36 -19.87
C SER A 5 -37.21 18.94 -19.46
N HIS A 6 -36.99 17.64 -19.26
CA HIS A 6 -35.64 17.09 -19.21
C HIS A 6 -34.96 17.36 -20.55
N SER A 7 -33.94 18.20 -20.55
CA SER A 7 -33.14 18.45 -21.76
C SER A 7 -32.40 17.16 -22.12
N PRO A 8 -32.51 16.67 -23.37
CA PRO A 8 -32.03 15.34 -23.78
C PRO A 8 -30.52 15.14 -23.54
N ALA A 9 -29.73 16.21 -23.62
CA ALA A 9 -28.30 16.20 -23.31
C ALA A 9 -28.00 15.85 -21.84
N THR A 10 -28.88 16.22 -20.90
CA THR A 10 -28.69 15.90 -19.46
C THR A 10 -29.03 14.45 -19.15
N THR A 11 -30.00 13.87 -19.87
CA THR A 11 -30.38 12.47 -19.73
C THR A 11 -29.34 11.53 -20.34
N GLU A 12 -28.75 11.90 -21.49
CA GLU A 12 -27.68 11.14 -22.13
C GLU A 12 -26.41 11.13 -21.28
N ALA A 13 -25.98 12.28 -20.77
CA ALA A 13 -24.82 12.36 -19.87
C ALA A 13 -25.03 11.55 -18.59
N ARG A 14 -26.25 11.53 -18.04
CA ARG A 14 -26.58 10.68 -16.88
C ARG A 14 -26.51 9.20 -17.23
N LEU A 15 -27.02 8.79 -18.39
CA LEU A 15 -26.93 7.41 -18.87
C LEU A 15 -25.47 6.96 -19.02
N GLN A 16 -24.63 7.78 -19.65
CA GLN A 16 -23.20 7.49 -19.81
C GLN A 16 -22.50 7.29 -18.45
N ARG A 17 -22.78 8.14 -17.46
CA ARG A 17 -22.25 7.96 -16.09
C ARG A 17 -22.67 6.63 -15.48
N GLN A 18 -23.93 6.23 -15.66
CA GLN A 18 -24.40 4.95 -15.11
C GLN A 18 -23.81 3.74 -15.81
N LEU A 19 -23.62 3.80 -17.12
CA LEU A 19 -22.94 2.74 -17.88
C LEU A 19 -21.49 2.60 -17.43
N GLU A 20 -20.78 3.72 -17.27
CA GLU A 20 -19.40 3.73 -16.77
C GLU A 20 -19.31 3.20 -15.33
N HIS A 21 -20.24 3.58 -14.46
CA HIS A 21 -20.30 3.04 -13.10
C HIS A 21 -20.57 1.53 -13.11
N ASN A 22 -21.51 1.06 -13.94
CA ASN A 22 -21.82 -0.36 -14.07
C ASN A 22 -20.61 -1.15 -14.58
N ARG A 23 -19.87 -0.61 -15.56
CA ARG A 23 -18.62 -1.18 -16.06
C ARG A 23 -17.60 -1.36 -14.94
N LYS A 24 -17.34 -0.31 -14.14
CA LYS A 24 -16.42 -0.37 -12.99
C LYS A 24 -16.84 -1.39 -11.94
N LEU A 25 -18.15 -1.48 -11.65
CA LEU A 25 -18.67 -2.47 -10.69
C LEU A 25 -18.47 -3.91 -11.19
N ARG A 26 -18.70 -4.16 -12.50
CA ARG A 26 -18.44 -5.47 -13.11
C ARG A 26 -16.96 -5.83 -13.05
N GLU A 27 -16.07 -4.90 -13.39
CA GLU A 27 -14.63 -5.10 -13.26
C GLU A 27 -14.21 -5.43 -11.82
N GLN A 28 -14.76 -4.73 -10.82
CA GLN A 28 -14.49 -5.01 -9.41
C GLN A 28 -15.06 -6.36 -8.95
N PHE A 29 -16.21 -6.77 -9.51
CA PHE A 29 -16.83 -8.04 -9.22
C PHE A 29 -15.98 -9.20 -9.78
N GLU A 30 -15.46 -9.07 -11.00
CA GLU A 30 -14.66 -10.08 -11.69
C GLU A 30 -13.23 -10.22 -11.16
N ARG A 31 -12.74 -9.29 -10.32
CA ARG A 31 -11.42 -9.42 -9.67
C ARG A 31 -11.34 -10.72 -8.86
N ASN A 32 -10.33 -11.53 -9.16
CA ASN A 32 -10.03 -12.74 -8.39
C ASN A 32 -9.69 -12.36 -6.94
N ARG A 33 -10.25 -13.11 -5.99
CA ARG A 33 -10.07 -12.90 -4.55
C ARG A 33 -9.53 -14.17 -3.94
N ILE A 34 -8.62 -14.01 -2.99
CA ILE A 34 -8.19 -15.09 -2.12
C ILE A 34 -8.94 -15.00 -0.79
N SER A 35 -9.08 -16.14 -0.12
CA SER A 35 -9.64 -16.16 1.22
C SER A 35 -8.75 -15.37 2.20
N VAL A 36 -9.37 -14.76 3.20
CA VAL A 36 -8.65 -13.97 4.20
C VAL A 36 -7.62 -14.82 4.94
N SER A 37 -7.95 -16.07 5.28
CA SER A 37 -7.00 -16.99 5.91
C SER A 37 -5.75 -17.22 5.06
N GLN A 38 -5.91 -17.43 3.74
CA GLN A 38 -4.77 -17.57 2.82
C GLN A 38 -3.94 -16.28 2.72
N ALA A 39 -4.59 -15.12 2.62
CA ALA A 39 -3.90 -13.83 2.61
C ALA A 39 -3.10 -13.60 3.91
N SER A 40 -3.69 -13.90 5.07
CA SER A 40 -3.03 -13.77 6.37
C SER A 40 -1.82 -14.70 6.49
N ILE A 41 -1.91 -15.95 6.01
CA ILE A 41 -0.78 -16.88 6.01
C ILE A 41 0.37 -16.33 5.17
N GLN A 42 0.08 -15.80 3.97
CA GLN A 42 1.11 -15.21 3.11
C GLN A 42 1.81 -14.02 3.76
N LEU A 43 1.05 -13.15 4.45
CA LEU A 43 1.62 -12.03 5.20
C LEU A 43 2.52 -12.50 6.34
N ILE A 44 2.08 -13.50 7.11
CA ILE A 44 2.88 -14.07 8.20
C ILE A 44 4.19 -14.66 7.65
N GLN A 45 4.11 -15.46 6.60
CA GLN A 45 5.30 -16.05 5.96
C GLN A 45 6.26 -14.98 5.45
N TYR A 46 5.76 -13.93 4.83
CA TYR A 46 6.58 -12.82 4.38
C TYR A 46 7.30 -12.13 5.54
N CYS A 47 6.57 -11.84 6.62
CA CYS A 47 7.15 -11.20 7.80
C CYS A 47 8.11 -12.12 8.57
N GLN A 48 7.99 -13.44 8.46
CA GLN A 48 8.88 -14.40 9.13
C GLN A 48 10.13 -14.75 8.32
N THR A 49 10.14 -14.52 7.00
CA THR A 49 11.29 -14.84 6.14
C THR A 49 12.22 -13.65 5.96
N ARG A 50 11.69 -12.43 6.05
CA ARG A 50 12.45 -11.20 5.85
C ARG A 50 12.83 -10.57 7.19
N ARG A 51 14.13 -10.57 7.49
CA ARG A 51 14.68 -9.91 8.68
C ARG A 51 14.42 -8.41 8.64
N ASP A 52 13.85 -7.89 9.72
CA ASP A 52 13.67 -6.44 9.94
C ASP A 52 14.55 -6.01 11.11
N MET A 53 15.51 -5.13 10.79
CA MET A 53 16.51 -4.65 11.73
C MET A 53 15.93 -3.62 12.73
N LEU A 54 14.76 -3.04 12.44
CA LEU A 54 14.06 -2.11 13.33
C LEU A 54 13.20 -2.82 14.39
N ILE A 55 13.17 -4.15 14.40
CA ILE A 55 12.43 -4.95 15.39
C ILE A 55 13.38 -5.92 16.10
N PRO A 56 14.25 -5.42 17.01
CA PRO A 56 15.26 -6.25 17.68
C PRO A 56 14.68 -7.35 18.57
N THR A 57 13.45 -7.16 19.08
CA THR A 57 12.77 -8.15 19.92
C THR A 57 12.49 -9.47 19.22
N VAL A 58 12.34 -9.45 17.89
CA VAL A 58 12.06 -10.65 17.08
C VAL A 58 13.32 -11.11 16.36
N TRP A 59 14.14 -10.17 15.89
CA TRP A 59 15.26 -10.44 14.99
C TRP A 59 16.65 -10.32 15.62
N GLY A 60 16.72 -9.95 16.90
CA GLY A 60 17.97 -9.64 17.60
C GLY A 60 18.50 -8.24 17.26
N ASP A 61 19.43 -7.76 18.07
CA ASP A 61 20.10 -6.48 17.86
C ASP A 61 20.93 -6.48 16.57
N LEU A 62 21.04 -5.32 15.92
CA LEU A 62 21.99 -5.16 14.82
C LEU A 62 23.42 -5.33 15.34
N ASP A 63 24.26 -6.03 14.57
CA ASP A 63 25.69 -5.90 14.76
C ASP A 63 26.14 -4.51 14.28
N VAL A 64 27.08 -3.93 15.02
CA VAL A 64 27.66 -2.59 14.78
C VAL A 64 28.25 -2.48 13.37
N LYS A 65 28.64 -3.61 12.78
CA LYS A 65 29.17 -3.70 11.41
C LYS A 65 28.11 -3.55 10.32
N ASP A 66 26.88 -3.93 10.62
CA ASP A 66 25.76 -3.94 9.68
C ASP A 66 24.95 -2.64 9.71
N ASP A 67 25.21 -1.76 10.69
CA ASP A 67 24.61 -0.43 10.77
C ASP A 67 25.42 0.62 9.96
N PRO A 68 24.89 1.12 8.83
CA PRO A 68 25.56 2.15 8.03
C PRO A 68 25.54 3.55 8.67
N PHE A 69 24.73 3.75 9.71
CA PHE A 69 24.61 5.01 10.43
C PHE A 69 25.41 5.04 11.73
N GLU A 70 25.99 3.90 12.14
CA GLU A 70 26.92 3.91 13.25
C GLU A 70 28.08 4.86 12.93
N ALA A 71 28.33 5.80 13.84
CA ALA A 71 29.45 6.70 13.73
C ALA A 71 30.72 5.88 13.76
N LYS A 72 31.29 5.58 12.60
CA LYS A 72 32.66 5.09 12.49
C LYS A 72 33.52 6.16 13.12
N THR A 73 33.89 5.99 14.39
CA THR A 73 34.94 6.76 15.06
C THR A 73 36.29 6.39 14.44
N ALA A 74 36.42 6.55 13.13
CA ALA A 74 37.70 6.75 12.49
C ALA A 74 38.13 8.14 12.97
N GLY A 75 38.99 8.15 13.99
CA GLY A 75 39.43 9.35 14.69
C GLY A 75 39.74 10.48 13.71
N CYS A 76 38.88 11.48 13.69
CA CYS A 76 39.22 12.75 13.10
C CYS A 76 40.27 13.37 14.02
N GLY A 77 41.53 13.34 13.60
CA GLY A 77 42.70 13.87 14.32
C GLY A 77 42.74 15.40 14.38
N CYS A 78 41.60 16.04 14.65
CA CYS A 78 41.52 17.47 14.85
C CYS A 78 41.48 17.74 16.36
N SER A 79 42.64 17.90 16.97
CA SER A 79 42.76 18.57 18.28
C SER A 79 42.44 20.04 18.08
N VAL A 80 41.26 20.48 18.51
CA VAL A 80 40.96 21.91 18.64
C VAL A 80 41.48 22.33 20.02
N MET A 81 42.55 23.13 20.00
CA MET A 81 42.94 23.99 21.12
C MET A 81 41.90 25.09 21.31
#